data_AF-A0A524CG40-F1
#
_entry.id   AF-A0A524CG40-F1
#
_cell.length_a   1.000
_cell.length_b   1.000
_cell.length_c   1.000
_cell.angle_alpha   90.00
_cell.angle_beta   90.00
_cell.angle_gamma   90.00
#
_symmetry.space_group_name_H-M   'P 1'
#
loop_
_entity.id
_entity.type
_entity.pdbx_description
1 polymer ?
#
loop_
_entity_poly.entity_id
_entity_poly.type
_entity_poly.pdbx_seq_one_letter_code
_entity_poly.pdbx_strand_id
1 'polypeptide(L)'
;MEKKQIKELNNSDYIKIQRNIEILETDLQWIENKLNAWMNKRRTCHKEMLALYRKAREFKYHEKKVEKELLENKNIASDFYRQFTNLLNRNDKILTELRHYRRNLIQKQIRPPTPHEKLIIKKKISFDKYKKEKLAIALEKQKAGKRLHVSELKLILDHSKK
;
A
#
# COMPACT_ATOMS: atom_id res chain seq x y z
N MET A 1 -3.78 -68.81 82.34
CA MET A 1 -3.31 -69.84 81.39
C MET A 1 -3.74 -69.55 79.96
N GLU A 2 -4.93 -69.02 79.74
CA GLU A 2 -5.48 -68.70 78.41
C GLU A 2 -4.57 -67.86 77.50
N LYS A 3 -3.90 -66.81 78.04
CA LYS A 3 -2.98 -65.97 77.24
C LYS A 3 -1.76 -66.72 76.66
N LYS A 4 -1.34 -67.85 77.26
CA LYS A 4 -0.24 -68.68 76.74
C LYS A 4 -0.74 -69.63 75.64
N GLN A 5 -1.90 -70.25 75.83
CA GLN A 5 -2.53 -71.10 74.82
C GLN A 5 -2.93 -70.33 73.56
N ILE A 6 -3.42 -69.09 73.70
CA ILE A 6 -3.70 -68.19 72.58
C ILE A 6 -2.41 -67.83 71.81
N LYS A 7 -1.28 -67.68 72.51
CA LYS A 7 0.03 -67.41 71.87
C LYS A 7 0.56 -68.62 71.10
N GLU A 8 0.41 -69.84 71.62
CA GLU A 8 0.81 -71.08 70.93
C GLU A 8 -0.05 -71.35 69.70
N LEU A 9 -1.37 -71.17 69.80
CA LEU A 9 -2.28 -71.22 68.65
C LEU A 9 -1.90 -70.18 67.59
N ASN A 10 -1.63 -68.94 67.98
CA ASN A 10 -1.17 -67.87 67.08
C ASN A 10 0.22 -68.10 66.45
N ASN A 11 1.03 -68.97 67.05
CA ASN A 11 2.35 -69.38 66.54
C ASN A 11 2.30 -70.68 65.75
N SER A 12 1.12 -71.28 65.56
CA SER A 12 0.90 -72.37 64.62
C SER A 12 1.32 -71.94 63.22
N ASP A 13 2.05 -72.81 62.52
CA ASP A 13 2.54 -72.52 61.17
C ASP A 13 1.40 -72.27 60.19
N TYR A 14 0.22 -72.85 60.43
CA TYR A 14 -0.98 -72.54 59.66
C TYR A 14 -1.38 -71.05 59.76
N ILE A 15 -1.41 -70.47 60.97
CA ILE A 15 -1.78 -69.06 61.15
C ILE A 15 -0.72 -68.12 60.58
N LYS A 16 0.56 -68.50 60.64
CA LYS A 16 1.64 -67.73 60.00
C LYS A 16 1.51 -67.74 58.48
N ILE A 17 1.22 -68.90 57.89
CA ILE A 17 0.99 -69.03 56.44
C ILE A 17 -0.22 -68.19 56.03
N GLN A 18 -1.33 -68.26 56.77
CA GLN A 18 -2.52 -67.46 56.49
C GLN A 18 -2.23 -65.96 56.50
N ARG A 19 -1.51 -65.45 57.52
CA ARG A 19 -1.08 -64.04 57.57
C ARG A 19 -0.19 -63.65 56.40
N ASN A 20 0.73 -64.54 55.99
CA ASN A 20 1.58 -64.28 54.84
C ASN A 20 0.77 -64.21 53.54
N ILE A 21 -0.26 -65.06 53.38
CA ILE A 21 -1.18 -65.01 52.25
C ILE A 21 -1.94 -63.67 52.25
N GLU A 22 -2.49 -63.25 53.39
CA GLU A 22 -3.20 -61.96 53.52
C GLU A 22 -2.30 -60.75 53.18
N ILE A 23 -1.04 -60.78 53.61
CA ILE A 23 -0.05 -59.73 53.24
C ILE A 23 0.18 -59.73 51.73
N LEU A 24 0.40 -60.90 51.13
CA LEU A 24 0.62 -61.02 49.69
C LEU A 24 -0.60 -60.58 48.87
N GLU A 25 -1.81 -60.88 49.32
CA GLU A 25 -3.05 -60.40 48.69
C GLU A 25 -3.15 -58.87 48.75
N THR A 26 -2.80 -58.28 49.90
CA THR A 26 -2.78 -56.81 50.07
C THR A 26 -1.74 -56.17 49.14
N ASP A 27 -0.55 -56.75 49.04
CA ASP A 27 0.51 -56.29 48.15
C ASP A 27 0.11 -56.42 46.68
N LEU A 28 -0.54 -57.53 46.30
CA LEU A 28 -1.06 -57.73 44.94
C LEU A 28 -2.11 -56.68 44.59
N GLN A 29 -3.05 -56.41 45.49
CA GLN A 29 -4.08 -55.38 45.29
C GLN A 29 -3.44 -54.00 45.12
N TRP A 30 -2.39 -53.70 45.89
CA TRP A 30 -1.64 -52.45 45.77
C TRP A 30 -0.91 -52.33 44.44
N ILE A 31 -0.25 -53.40 43.97
CA ILE A 31 0.42 -53.46 42.67
C ILE A 31 -0.61 -53.24 41.56
N GLU A 32 -1.76 -53.91 41.61
CA GLU A 32 -2.83 -53.76 40.63
C GLU A 32 -3.34 -52.32 40.55
N ASN A 33 -3.59 -51.70 41.71
CA ASN A 33 -4.03 -50.31 41.79
C ASN A 33 -2.99 -49.34 41.18
N LYS A 34 -1.70 -49.55 41.44
CA LYS A 34 -0.63 -48.76 40.82
C LYS A 34 -0.57 -48.94 39.31
N LEU A 35 -0.68 -50.18 38.82
CA LEU A 35 -0.70 -50.47 37.40
C LEU A 35 -1.90 -49.80 36.71
N ASN A 36 -3.07 -49.87 37.32
CA ASN A 36 -4.27 -49.20 36.82
C ASN A 36 -4.09 -47.67 36.76
N ALA A 37 -3.52 -47.07 37.81
CA ALA A 37 -3.21 -45.63 37.81
C ALA A 37 -2.23 -45.25 36.69
N TRP A 38 -1.18 -46.04 36.48
CA TRP A 38 -0.20 -45.81 35.40
C TRP A 38 -0.81 -46.00 34.00
N MET A 39 -1.63 -47.03 33.81
CA MET A 39 -2.36 -47.25 32.56
C MET A 39 -3.29 -46.08 32.25
N ASN A 40 -4.01 -45.58 33.25
CA ASN A 40 -4.89 -44.43 33.09
C ASN A 40 -4.09 -43.17 32.73
N LYS A 41 -2.98 -42.90 33.42
CA LYS A 41 -2.08 -41.77 33.09
C LYS A 41 -1.49 -41.87 31.68
N ARG A 42 -1.12 -43.08 31.24
CA ARG A 42 -0.65 -43.32 29.87
C ARG A 42 -1.76 -43.04 28.86
N ARG A 43 -2.99 -43.50 29.12
CA ARG A 43 -4.15 -43.28 28.24
C ARG A 43 -4.50 -41.81 28.11
N THR A 44 -4.49 -41.04 29.21
CA THR A 44 -4.76 -39.59 29.18
C THR A 44 -3.69 -38.85 28.39
N CYS A 45 -2.41 -39.11 28.66
CA CYS A 45 -1.29 -38.53 27.92
C CYS A 45 -1.38 -38.85 26.40
N HIS A 46 -1.72 -40.09 26.04
CA HIS A 46 -1.90 -40.47 24.64
C HIS A 46 -3.05 -39.72 23.97
N LYS A 47 -4.18 -39.51 24.67
CA LYS A 47 -5.30 -38.71 24.16
C LYS A 47 -4.90 -37.25 23.93
N GLU A 48 -4.17 -36.65 24.86
CA GLU A 48 -3.67 -35.27 24.75
C GLU A 48 -2.68 -35.14 23.57
N MET A 49 -1.75 -36.08 23.44
CA MET A 49 -0.83 -36.15 22.31
C MET A 49 -1.59 -36.20 20.97
N LEU A 50 -2.59 -37.07 20.85
CA LEU A 50 -3.41 -37.17 19.63
C LEU A 50 -4.16 -35.87 19.34
N ALA A 51 -4.69 -35.19 20.37
CA ALA A 51 -5.36 -33.91 20.21
C ALA A 51 -4.40 -32.83 19.70
N LEU A 52 -3.18 -32.77 20.24
CA LEU A 52 -2.13 -31.85 19.77
C LEU A 52 -1.73 -32.14 18.32
N TYR A 53 -1.57 -33.41 17.95
CA TYR A 53 -1.28 -33.80 16.57
C TYR A 53 -2.37 -33.37 15.59
N ARG A 54 -3.64 -33.50 15.97
CA ARG A 54 -4.77 -33.03 15.14
C ARG A 54 -4.72 -31.52 14.96
N LYS A 55 -4.54 -30.75 16.04
CA LYS A 55 -4.39 -29.29 15.99
C LYS A 55 -3.20 -28.86 15.12
N ALA A 56 -2.05 -29.51 15.26
CA ALA A 56 -0.88 -29.21 14.43
C ALA A 56 -1.15 -29.45 12.94
N ARG A 57 -1.92 -30.49 12.61
CA ARG A 57 -2.34 -30.76 11.23
C ARG A 57 -3.31 -29.70 10.69
N GLU A 58 -4.24 -29.24 11.52
CA GLU A 58 -5.16 -28.15 11.17
C GLU A 58 -4.38 -26.85 10.91
N PHE A 59 -3.42 -26.50 11.77
CA PHE A 59 -2.57 -25.33 11.56
C PHE A 59 -1.80 -25.39 10.24
N LYS A 60 -1.24 -26.55 9.89
CA LYS A 60 -0.56 -26.76 8.61
C LYS A 60 -1.50 -26.58 7.40
N TYR A 61 -2.77 -26.95 7.55
CA TYR A 61 -3.78 -26.72 6.51
C TYR A 61 -4.11 -25.23 6.38
N HIS A 62 -4.31 -24.54 7.51
CA HIS A 62 -4.58 -23.10 7.53
C HIS A 62 -3.42 -22.28 6.97
N GLU A 63 -2.19 -22.61 7.31
CA GLU A 63 -0.98 -21.99 6.77
C GLU A 63 -0.99 -22.03 5.24
N LYS A 64 -1.15 -23.22 4.65
CA LYS A 64 -1.23 -23.38 3.19
C LYS A 64 -2.39 -22.61 2.56
N LYS A 65 -3.54 -22.54 3.24
CA LYS A 65 -4.70 -21.79 2.76
C LYS A 65 -4.39 -20.30 2.70
N VAL A 66 -3.81 -19.75 3.78
CA VAL A 66 -3.41 -18.34 3.86
C VAL A 66 -2.32 -18.01 2.84
N GLU A 67 -1.32 -18.89 2.66
CA GLU A 67 -0.30 -18.73 1.62
C GLU A 67 -0.92 -18.62 0.22
N LYS A 68 -1.90 -19.48 -0.09
CA LYS A 68 -2.60 -19.46 -1.37
C LYS A 68 -3.38 -18.16 -1.56
N GLU A 69 -4.15 -17.74 -0.55
CA GLU A 69 -4.90 -16.48 -0.58
C GLU A 69 -3.99 -15.25 -0.75
N LEU A 70 -2.83 -15.24 -0.07
CA LEU A 70 -1.83 -14.18 -0.21
C LEU A 70 -1.23 -14.15 -1.62
N LEU A 71 -0.95 -15.30 -2.22
CA LEU A 71 -0.44 -15.39 -3.58
C LEU A 71 -1.47 -14.89 -4.59
N GLU A 72 -2.73 -15.28 -4.45
CA GLU A 72 -3.84 -14.81 -5.29
C GLU A 72 -4.00 -13.28 -5.19
N ASN A 73 -4.00 -12.73 -3.96
CA ASN A 73 -4.09 -11.30 -3.74
C ASN A 73 -2.89 -10.54 -4.31
N LYS A 74 -1.67 -11.08 -4.17
CA LYS A 74 -0.46 -10.50 -4.77
C LYS A 74 -0.58 -10.44 -6.30
N ASN A 75 -1.07 -11.51 -6.92
CA ASN A 75 -1.26 -11.56 -8.37
C ASN A 75 -2.28 -10.53 -8.83
N ILE A 76 -3.43 -10.44 -8.14
CA ILE A 76 -4.47 -9.44 -8.41
C ILE A 76 -3.91 -8.01 -8.30
N ALA A 77 -3.18 -7.71 -7.21
CA ALA A 77 -2.57 -6.40 -7.02
C ALA A 77 -1.55 -6.07 -8.12
N SER A 78 -0.74 -7.06 -8.53
CA SER A 78 0.22 -6.92 -9.65
C SER A 78 -0.50 -6.63 -10.97
N ASP A 79 -1.59 -7.33 -11.25
CA ASP A 79 -2.40 -7.10 -12.46
C ASP A 79 -3.04 -5.72 -12.46
N PHE A 80 -3.58 -5.26 -11.33
CA PHE A 80 -4.09 -3.90 -11.19
C PHE A 80 -3.00 -2.85 -11.40
N TYR A 81 -1.82 -3.05 -10.80
CA TYR A 81 -0.69 -2.16 -10.99
C TYR A 81 -0.25 -2.09 -12.46
N ARG A 82 -0.19 -3.23 -13.15
CA ARG A 82 0.10 -3.30 -14.58
C ARG A 82 -0.93 -2.56 -15.42
N GLN A 83 -2.23 -2.73 -15.11
CA GLN A 83 -3.29 -1.99 -15.82
C GLN A 83 -3.17 -0.49 -15.60
N PHE A 84 -2.94 -0.06 -14.36
CA PHE A 84 -2.78 1.34 -14.00
C PHE A 84 -1.60 2.01 -14.70
N THR A 85 -0.42 1.38 -14.65
CA THR A 85 0.79 1.85 -15.35
C THR A 85 0.59 1.91 -16.86
N ASN A 86 -0.09 0.92 -17.46
CA ASN A 86 -0.43 0.95 -18.88
C ASN A 86 -1.36 2.13 -19.23
N LEU A 87 -2.34 2.45 -18.37
CA LEU A 87 -3.22 3.60 -18.57
C LEU A 87 -2.45 4.93 -18.47
N LEU A 88 -1.57 5.09 -17.50
CA LEU A 88 -0.70 6.27 -17.39
C LEU A 88 0.16 6.44 -18.65
N ASN A 89 0.83 5.37 -19.08
CA ASN A 89 1.67 5.38 -20.28
C ASN A 89 0.87 5.69 -21.56
N ARG A 90 -0.38 5.23 -21.66
CA ARG A 90 -1.27 5.57 -22.78
C ARG A 90 -1.63 7.05 -22.76
N ASN A 91 -2.00 7.59 -21.60
CA ASN A 91 -2.34 9.01 -21.45
C ASN A 91 -1.15 9.91 -21.77
N ASP A 92 0.05 9.55 -21.31
CA ASP A 92 1.28 10.28 -21.61
C ASP A 92 1.60 10.27 -23.11
N LYS A 93 1.43 9.13 -23.79
CA LYS A 93 1.58 9.05 -25.25
C LYS A 93 0.59 9.96 -25.98
N ILE A 94 -0.69 9.91 -25.62
CA ILE A 94 -1.73 10.78 -26.23
C ILE A 94 -1.39 12.26 -26.00
N LEU A 95 -1.01 12.65 -24.78
CA LEU A 95 -0.62 14.02 -24.49
C LEU A 95 0.59 14.46 -25.30
N THR A 96 1.56 13.58 -25.49
CA THR A 96 2.77 13.85 -26.29
C THR A 96 2.41 14.03 -27.78
N GLU A 97 1.59 13.13 -28.33
CA GLU A 97 1.09 13.23 -29.71
C GLU A 97 0.28 14.52 -29.95
N LEU A 98 -0.61 14.89 -29.03
CA LEU A 98 -1.36 16.14 -29.10
C LEU A 98 -0.44 17.37 -29.07
N ARG A 99 0.63 17.36 -28.26
CA ARG A 99 1.64 18.44 -28.25
C ARG A 99 2.37 18.53 -29.59
N HIS A 100 2.78 17.41 -30.18
CA HIS A 100 3.43 17.38 -31.48
C HIS A 100 2.50 17.87 -32.59
N TYR A 101 1.24 17.43 -32.59
CA TYR A 101 0.23 17.87 -33.55
C TYR A 101 0.00 19.39 -33.48
N ARG A 102 -0.15 19.96 -32.27
CA ARG A 102 -0.26 21.42 -32.08
C ARG A 102 0.97 22.18 -32.57
N ARG A 103 2.19 21.69 -32.29
CA ARG A 103 3.42 22.31 -32.82
C ARG A 103 3.46 22.30 -34.35
N ASN A 104 3.08 21.18 -34.97
CA ASN A 104 3.06 21.04 -36.43
C ASN A 104 2.00 21.95 -37.07
N LEU A 105 0.84 22.14 -36.43
CA LEU A 105 -0.17 23.10 -36.88
C LEU A 105 0.34 24.55 -36.83
N ILE A 106 1.00 24.94 -35.73
CA ILE A 106 1.58 26.28 -35.59
C ILE A 106 2.66 26.51 -36.64
N GLN A 107 3.56 25.53 -36.86
CA GLN A 107 4.60 25.64 -37.88
C GLN A 107 4.04 25.73 -39.31
N LYS A 108 2.94 25.04 -39.63
CA LYS A 108 2.26 25.13 -40.92
C LYS A 108 1.55 26.48 -41.15
N GLN A 109 1.22 27.22 -40.09
CA GLN A 109 0.62 28.56 -40.19
C GLN A 109 1.65 29.70 -40.26
N ILE A 110 2.91 29.45 -39.86
CA ILE A 110 4.00 30.42 -40.00
C ILE A 110 4.54 30.37 -41.43
N ARG A 111 3.76 30.88 -42.39
CA ARG A 111 4.32 31.21 -43.70
C ARG A 111 5.26 32.41 -43.54
N PRO A 112 6.45 32.42 -44.16
CA PRO A 112 7.26 33.63 -44.17
C PRO A 112 6.43 34.75 -44.81
N PRO A 113 6.41 35.97 -44.23
CA PRO A 113 5.60 37.06 -44.76
C PRO A 113 6.03 37.33 -46.19
N THR A 114 5.05 37.44 -47.08
CA THR A 114 5.28 37.76 -48.50
C THR A 114 6.01 39.10 -48.63
N PRO A 115 6.70 39.37 -49.75
CA PRO A 115 7.40 40.65 -49.95
C PRO A 115 6.49 41.87 -49.73
N HIS A 116 5.21 41.77 -50.11
CA HIS A 116 4.21 42.82 -49.89
C HIS A 116 3.85 42.99 -48.41
N GLU A 117 3.61 41.89 -47.67
CA GLU A 117 3.38 41.93 -46.23
C GLU A 117 4.58 42.50 -45.47
N LYS A 118 5.82 42.17 -45.87
CA LYS A 118 7.04 42.75 -45.30
C LYS A 118 7.12 44.27 -45.51
N LEU A 119 6.71 44.76 -46.68
CA LEU A 119 6.63 46.20 -46.95
C LEU A 119 5.57 46.89 -46.07
N ILE A 120 4.40 46.27 -45.89
CA ILE A 120 3.34 46.78 -45.02
C ILE A 120 3.84 46.85 -43.57
N ILE A 121 4.50 45.80 -43.07
CA ILE A 121 5.07 45.76 -41.72
C ILE A 121 6.11 46.87 -41.56
N LYS A 122 7.05 47.03 -42.50
CA LYS A 122 8.05 48.12 -42.47
C LYS A 122 7.40 49.50 -42.47
N LYS A 123 6.37 49.71 -43.30
CA LYS A 123 5.62 50.97 -43.38
C LYS A 123 4.86 51.27 -42.08
N LYS A 124 4.31 50.25 -41.43
CA LYS A 124 3.64 50.40 -40.13
C LYS A 124 4.64 50.78 -39.04
N ILE A 125 5.80 50.12 -38.99
CA ILE A 125 6.87 50.44 -38.04
C ILE A 125 7.38 51.88 -38.24
N SER A 126 7.63 52.30 -39.48
CA SER A 126 8.09 53.67 -39.76
C SER A 126 7.02 54.71 -39.42
N PHE A 127 5.75 54.41 -39.68
CA PHE A 127 4.63 55.28 -39.32
C PHE A 127 4.44 55.41 -37.80
N ASP A 128 4.58 54.31 -37.05
CA ASP A 128 4.52 54.33 -35.60
C ASP A 128 5.69 55.11 -35.00
N LYS A 129 6.89 55.02 -35.60
CA LYS A 129 8.05 55.84 -35.22
C LYS A 129 7.77 57.33 -35.45
N TYR A 130 7.27 57.69 -36.63
CA TYR A 130 6.90 59.06 -36.96
C TYR A 130 5.84 59.64 -36.01
N LYS A 131 4.82 58.85 -35.66
CA LYS A 131 3.80 59.25 -34.66
C LYS A 131 4.42 59.55 -33.30
N LYS A 132 5.35 58.72 -32.83
CA LYS A 132 6.05 58.94 -31.55
C LYS A 132 6.90 60.22 -31.59
N GLU A 133 7.61 60.47 -32.69
CA GLU A 133 8.40 61.69 -32.87
C GLU A 133 7.51 62.95 -32.87
N LYS A 134 6.38 62.92 -33.59
CA LYS A 134 5.42 64.03 -33.60
C LYS A 134 4.75 64.25 -32.25
N LEU A 135 4.44 63.19 -31.52
CA LEU A 135 3.92 63.28 -30.16
C LEU A 135 4.96 63.92 -29.22
N ALA A 136 6.23 63.53 -29.31
CA ALA A 136 7.29 64.13 -28.51
C ALA A 136 7.42 65.64 -28.77
N ILE A 137 7.42 66.04 -30.05
CA ILE A 137 7.46 67.46 -30.45
C ILE A 137 6.24 68.22 -29.91
N ALA A 138 5.05 67.62 -29.98
CA ALA A 138 3.83 68.22 -29.47
C ALA A 138 3.88 68.42 -27.95
N LEU A 139 4.39 67.44 -27.19
CA LEU A 139 4.57 67.55 -25.74
C LEU A 139 5.60 68.64 -25.38
N GLU A 140 6.70 68.76 -26.13
CA GLU A 140 7.68 69.83 -25.91
C GLU A 140 7.10 71.23 -26.21
N LYS A 141 6.29 71.37 -27.27
CA LYS A 141 5.56 72.61 -27.55
C LYS A 141 4.56 72.96 -26.43
N GLN A 142 3.87 71.96 -25.89
CA GLN A 142 2.95 72.13 -24.76
C GLN A 142 3.68 72.67 -23.54
N LYS A 143 4.81 72.06 -23.16
CA LYS A 143 5.65 72.50 -22.04
C LYS A 143 6.19 73.92 -22.26
N ALA A 144 6.56 74.26 -23.50
CA ALA A 144 7.07 75.58 -23.86
C ALA A 144 5.98 76.66 -23.99
N GLY A 145 4.70 76.35 -23.72
CA GLY A 145 3.58 77.30 -23.81
C GLY A 145 3.27 77.77 -25.24
N LYS A 146 3.76 77.06 -26.27
CA LYS A 146 3.54 77.42 -27.67
C LYS A 146 2.18 76.89 -28.15
N ARG A 147 1.51 77.65 -29.03
CA ARG A 147 0.23 77.24 -29.61
C ARG A 147 0.36 75.90 -30.35
N LEU A 148 -0.41 74.91 -29.92
CA LEU A 148 -0.45 73.58 -30.53
C LEU A 148 -1.39 73.56 -31.73
N HIS A 149 -1.02 72.82 -32.78
CA HIS A 149 -1.91 72.58 -33.91
C HIS A 149 -2.98 71.52 -33.55
N VAL A 150 -4.15 71.55 -34.21
CA VAL A 150 -5.28 70.63 -33.92
C VAL A 150 -4.86 69.15 -34.01
N SER A 151 -4.00 68.81 -34.97
CA SER A 151 -3.46 67.45 -35.13
C SER A 151 -2.52 67.03 -34.00
N GLU A 152 -1.76 67.97 -33.43
CA GLU A 152 -0.85 67.73 -32.30
C GLU A 152 -1.67 67.54 -31.00
N LEU A 153 -2.72 68.35 -30.81
CA LEU A 153 -3.66 68.19 -29.69
C LEU A 153 -4.36 66.82 -29.72
N LYS A 154 -4.84 66.41 -30.91
CA LYS A 154 -5.47 65.10 -31.09
C LYS A 154 -4.50 63.96 -30.75
N LEU A 155 -3.24 64.07 -31.16
CA LEU A 155 -2.22 63.07 -30.84
C LEU A 155 -1.96 62.94 -29.33
N ILE A 156 -1.91 64.05 -28.59
CA ILE A 156 -1.74 64.05 -27.14
C ILE A 156 -2.97 63.42 -26.46
N LEU A 157 -4.17 63.81 -26.87
CA LEU A 157 -5.43 63.27 -26.31
C LEU A 157 -5.56 61.77 -26.56
N ASP A 158 -5.33 61.31 -27.79
CA ASP A 158 -5.38 59.90 -28.15
C ASP A 158 -4.32 59.07 -27.40
N HIS A 159 -3.19 59.70 -26.99
CA HIS A 159 -2.20 59.06 -26.14
C HIS A 159 -2.65 58.97 -24.68
N SER A 160 -3.27 60.02 -24.13
CA SER A 160 -3.74 60.04 -22.73
C SER A 160 -4.89 59.09 -22.41
N LYS A 161 -5.62 58.61 -23.43
CA LYS A 161 -6.77 57.70 -23.30
C LYS A 161 -6.39 56.21 -23.33
N LYS A 162 -5.13 55.89 -23.63
CA LYS A 162 -4.58 54.53 -23.52
C LYS A 162 -3.95 54.33 -22.16
#